data_AF-A0A2L2SUL4-F1
#
_entry.id   AF-A0A2L2SUL4-F1
#
_cell.length_a   1.000
_cell.length_b   1.000
_cell.length_c   1.000
_cell.angle_alpha   90.00
_cell.angle_beta   90.00
_cell.angle_gamma   90.00
#
_symmetry.space_group_name_H-M   'P 1'
#
loop_
_entity.id
_entity.type
_entity.pdbx_description
1 polymer ?
#
loop_
_entity_poly.entity_id
_entity_poly.type
_entity_poly.pdbx_seq_one_letter_code
_entity_poly.pdbx_strand_id
1 'polypeptide(L)'
;MTPLADIKISSREEHLGKPDGPDIKTVAFGQSSLPSEIAHLFARFEGEKEKTLTRKMDAHLIPIVKTTITWDPQNNITYQILKATEEGGYGAVAPIVYNIEHILAFVQAAEVKRSPLVIHGQPPLRHYHGWHEQLRNGGKLGKDKRTGFVLPCARNCGIATEAEPERIEGGEDGIADTADLEGALTTGEQVEDFIATAIDFLAPAFGNAHDEYGKRGPVLEFNRLDNIRARVNGRVRVVLHGTNDFPENVMKACIKGGVSKINVNKLVLDDHLIHVKEQSSKLNLTALMEQGVEKAQKLTEWQMDVCGSTRKVK
;
A
#
# COMPACT_ATOMS: atom_id res chain seq x y z
N MET A 1 0.32 36.61 23.10
CA MET A 1 0.49 35.33 22.38
C MET A 1 -0.70 34.47 22.73
N THR A 2 -1.62 34.30 21.78
CA THR A 2 -2.85 33.52 21.96
C THR A 2 -2.56 32.07 21.54
N PRO A 3 -2.99 31.03 22.29
CA PRO A 3 -2.67 29.65 21.96
C PRO A 3 -3.36 29.19 20.65
N LEU A 4 -2.64 28.38 19.88
CA LEU A 4 -3.04 27.69 18.65
C LEU A 4 -4.11 26.61 18.89
N ALA A 5 -5.28 26.97 19.43
CA ALA A 5 -6.34 26.00 19.74
C ALA A 5 -7.65 26.16 18.94
N ASP A 6 -7.84 27.22 18.14
CA ASP A 6 -9.14 27.47 17.50
C ASP A 6 -9.05 27.88 16.02
N ILE A 7 -8.41 27.06 15.18
CA ILE A 7 -8.66 27.13 13.74
C ILE A 7 -9.88 26.26 13.43
N LYS A 8 -11.08 26.87 13.51
CA LYS A 8 -12.28 26.29 12.92
C LYS A 8 -12.16 26.35 11.39
N ILE A 9 -11.90 25.21 10.77
CA ILE A 9 -12.10 25.04 9.32
C ILE A 9 -13.61 25.05 9.10
N SER A 10 -14.11 26.13 8.49
CA SER A 10 -15.51 26.27 8.07
C SER A 10 -15.80 25.28 6.94
N SER A 11 -16.45 24.15 7.24
CA SER A 11 -16.98 23.25 6.23
C SER A 11 -18.12 23.94 5.47
N ARG A 12 -17.91 24.24 4.19
CA ARG A 12 -19.01 24.50 3.25
C ARG A 12 -19.69 23.17 2.94
N GLU A 13 -20.55 22.70 3.85
CA GLU A 13 -21.51 21.63 3.57
C GLU A 13 -22.72 22.20 2.84
N GLU A 14 -22.57 22.53 1.56
CA GLU A 14 -23.74 22.75 0.71
C GLU A 14 -23.60 21.93 -0.58
N HIS A 15 -24.56 21.02 -0.78
CA HIS A 15 -24.88 20.27 -2.02
C HIS A 15 -24.21 18.91 -2.29
N LEU A 16 -23.76 18.18 -1.27
CA LEU A 16 -23.39 16.77 -1.44
C LEU A 16 -24.42 15.86 -0.75
N GLY A 17 -25.22 15.15 -1.55
CA GLY A 17 -26.22 14.17 -1.10
C GLY A 17 -25.69 13.18 -0.02
N LYS A 18 -26.62 12.55 0.70
CA LYS A 18 -26.31 11.66 1.83
C LYS A 18 -25.30 10.56 1.43
N PRO A 19 -24.31 10.25 2.29
CA PRO A 19 -23.36 9.16 2.02
C PRO A 19 -24.04 7.78 2.15
N ASP A 20 -23.88 6.93 1.14
CA ASP A 20 -24.43 5.56 1.08
C ASP A 20 -23.39 4.47 1.42
N GLY A 21 -22.26 4.83 2.05
CA GLY A 21 -21.13 3.93 2.33
C GLY A 21 -21.09 3.34 3.75
N PRO A 22 -20.35 2.24 3.97
CA PRO A 22 -20.12 1.67 5.29
C PRO A 22 -19.34 2.63 6.22
N ASP A 23 -19.52 2.48 7.53
CA ASP A 23 -18.81 3.26 8.56
C ASP A 23 -17.39 2.70 8.77
N ILE A 24 -16.49 3.03 7.84
CA ILE A 24 -15.09 2.59 7.83
C ILE A 24 -14.21 3.82 7.91
N LYS A 25 -13.11 3.76 8.67
CA LYS A 25 -12.15 4.87 8.76
C LYS A 25 -11.68 5.28 7.36
N THR A 26 -11.73 6.58 7.08
CA THR A 26 -11.37 7.18 5.78
C THR A 26 -9.89 6.96 5.42
N VAL A 27 -9.01 6.96 6.43
CA VAL A 27 -7.56 6.83 6.24
C VAL A 27 -6.98 5.77 7.15
N ALA A 28 -6.23 4.85 6.57
CA ALA A 28 -5.37 3.92 7.31
C ALA A 28 -3.91 4.40 7.28
N PHE A 29 -3.39 4.76 8.45
CA PHE A 29 -1.96 4.79 8.75
C PHE A 29 -1.67 3.54 9.56
N GLY A 30 -0.67 2.75 9.18
CA GLY A 30 -0.38 1.50 9.86
C GLY A 30 -0.13 1.71 11.36
N GLN A 31 -0.89 1.02 12.23
CA GLN A 31 -0.74 1.09 13.68
C GLN A 31 0.19 -0.03 14.15
N SER A 32 1.22 0.30 14.96
CA SER A 32 1.98 -0.74 15.66
C SER A 32 2.71 -0.22 16.88
N SER A 33 2.54 -0.94 17.99
CA SER A 33 3.57 -1.07 19.03
C SER A 33 3.84 -2.55 19.22
N LEU A 34 5.11 -2.97 19.17
CA LEU A 34 5.50 -4.33 19.54
C LEU A 34 5.11 -4.58 21.01
N PRO A 35 4.52 -5.73 21.35
CA PRO A 35 4.42 -6.16 22.74
C PRO A 35 5.78 -6.05 23.43
N SER A 36 5.82 -5.52 24.65
CA SER A 36 7.06 -5.20 25.38
C SER A 36 8.02 -6.39 25.48
N GLU A 37 7.47 -7.59 25.61
CA GLU A 37 8.19 -8.87 25.66
C GLU A 37 8.99 -9.16 24.38
N ILE A 38 8.43 -8.81 23.21
CA ILE A 38 9.08 -8.98 21.91
C ILE A 38 10.12 -7.87 21.71
N ALA A 39 9.78 -6.62 22.05
CA ALA A 39 10.69 -5.48 21.95
C ALA A 39 11.99 -5.69 22.75
N HIS A 40 11.89 -6.24 23.98
CA HIS A 40 13.06 -6.58 24.80
C HIS A 40 13.93 -7.68 24.18
N LEU A 41 13.34 -8.61 23.42
CA LEU A 41 14.07 -9.67 22.77
C LEU A 41 14.85 -9.15 21.54
N PHE A 42 14.28 -8.21 20.77
CA PHE A 42 14.99 -7.54 19.67
C PHE A 42 16.24 -6.79 20.16
N ALA A 43 16.12 -6.03 21.25
CA ALA A 43 17.23 -5.28 21.85
C ALA A 43 18.42 -6.17 22.26
N ARG A 44 18.17 -7.47 22.56
CA ARG A 44 19.23 -8.42 22.92
C ARG A 44 20.08 -8.88 21.74
N PHE A 45 19.65 -8.63 20.50
CA PHE A 45 20.31 -9.12 19.31
C PHE A 45 20.80 -8.01 18.36
N GLU A 46 20.66 -6.74 18.76
CA GLU A 46 21.25 -5.62 18.02
C GLU A 46 22.79 -5.75 17.95
N GLY A 47 23.34 -5.67 16.74
CA GLY A 47 24.79 -5.74 16.49
C GLY A 47 25.36 -7.15 16.20
N GLU A 48 24.53 -8.20 16.16
CA GLU A 48 25.01 -9.55 15.83
C GLU A 48 25.21 -9.79 14.32
N LYS A 49 26.17 -10.68 13.97
CA LYS A 49 26.39 -11.12 12.58
C LYS A 49 25.20 -11.96 12.09
N GLU A 50 24.77 -11.71 10.84
CA GLU A 50 23.56 -12.24 10.19
C GLU A 50 23.32 -13.76 10.38
N LYS A 51 24.35 -14.59 10.25
CA LYS A 51 24.24 -16.06 10.41
C LYS A 51 23.95 -16.50 11.85
N THR A 52 24.51 -15.79 12.84
CA THR A 52 24.30 -16.06 14.27
C THR A 52 22.91 -15.58 14.69
N LEU A 53 22.53 -14.39 14.22
CA LEU A 53 21.19 -13.83 14.41
C LEU A 53 20.12 -14.79 13.87
N THR A 54 20.31 -15.31 12.64
CA THR A 54 19.40 -16.27 12.01
C THR A 54 19.15 -17.50 12.90
N ARG A 55 20.22 -18.16 13.36
CA ARG A 55 20.09 -19.39 14.17
C ARG A 55 19.35 -19.14 15.49
N LYS A 56 19.60 -18.00 16.13
CA LYS A 56 18.93 -17.62 17.38
C LYS A 56 17.47 -17.22 17.16
N MET A 57 17.16 -16.57 16.02
CA MET A 57 15.79 -16.28 15.63
C MET A 57 14.98 -17.56 15.47
N ASP A 58 15.51 -18.54 14.74
CA ASP A 58 14.85 -19.83 14.48
C ASP A 58 14.63 -20.64 15.78
N ALA A 59 15.63 -20.66 16.67
CA ALA A 59 15.59 -21.46 17.89
C ALA A 59 14.76 -20.86 19.04
N HIS A 60 14.66 -19.53 19.11
CA HIS A 60 14.10 -18.85 20.29
C HIS A 60 12.98 -17.85 19.97
N LEU A 61 13.15 -17.00 18.97
CA LEU A 61 12.17 -15.94 18.67
C LEU A 61 10.95 -16.50 17.95
N ILE A 62 11.15 -17.24 16.85
CA ILE A 62 10.04 -17.71 16.00
C ILE A 62 9.01 -18.54 16.79
N PRO A 63 9.40 -19.49 17.67
CA PRO A 63 8.44 -20.22 18.49
C PRO A 63 7.62 -19.31 19.40
N ILE A 64 8.25 -18.34 20.06
CA ILE A 64 7.58 -17.40 20.99
C ILE A 64 6.61 -16.50 20.23
N VAL A 65 7.05 -15.90 19.12
CA VAL A 65 6.19 -15.00 18.35
C VAL A 65 5.00 -15.77 17.75
N LYS A 66 5.17 -17.06 17.42
CA LYS A 66 4.10 -17.94 16.91
C LYS A 66 3.09 -18.37 17.98
N THR A 67 3.47 -18.54 19.24
CA THR A 67 2.54 -18.99 20.30
C THR A 67 1.66 -17.87 20.87
N THR A 68 2.01 -16.60 20.63
CA THR A 68 1.28 -15.42 21.13
C THR A 68 0.35 -14.78 20.08
N ILE A 69 0.11 -15.44 18.94
CA ILE A 69 -0.65 -14.83 17.84
C ILE A 69 -2.12 -14.60 18.23
N THR A 70 -2.47 -13.34 18.39
CA THR A 70 -3.84 -12.83 18.63
C THR A 70 -4.32 -12.04 17.40
N TRP A 71 -4.08 -12.57 16.19
CA TRP A 71 -4.50 -11.92 14.96
C TRP A 71 -6.00 -12.05 14.72
N ASP A 72 -6.70 -10.93 14.78
CA ASP A 72 -8.07 -10.80 14.32
C ASP A 72 -8.16 -9.76 13.21
N PRO A 73 -8.34 -10.17 11.94
CA PRO A 73 -8.45 -9.24 10.82
C PRO A 73 -9.70 -8.35 10.91
N GLN A 74 -10.69 -8.70 11.74
CA GLN A 74 -11.87 -7.87 11.99
C GLN A 74 -11.53 -6.55 12.68
N ASN A 75 -10.47 -6.54 13.50
CA ASN A 75 -10.02 -5.35 14.23
C ASN A 75 -8.98 -4.53 13.45
N ASN A 76 -8.49 -5.02 12.30
CA ASN A 76 -7.51 -4.30 11.49
C ASN A 76 -8.18 -3.39 10.44
N ILE A 77 -7.92 -2.09 10.53
CA ILE A 77 -8.56 -1.06 9.68
C ILE A 77 -8.32 -1.30 8.19
N THR A 78 -7.08 -1.58 7.78
CA THR A 78 -6.77 -1.79 6.36
C THR A 78 -7.42 -3.04 5.82
N TYR A 79 -7.45 -4.12 6.60
CA TYR A 79 -8.20 -5.31 6.22
C TYR A 79 -9.68 -4.98 6.01
N GLN A 80 -10.30 -4.20 6.91
CA GLN A 80 -11.69 -3.78 6.76
C GLN A 80 -11.91 -2.93 5.49
N ILE A 81 -11.02 -1.97 5.21
CA ILE A 81 -11.07 -1.17 3.98
C ILE A 81 -11.02 -2.08 2.75
N LEU A 82 -10.03 -2.98 2.68
CA LEU A 82 -9.83 -3.82 1.49
C LEU A 82 -10.88 -4.91 1.32
N LYS A 83 -11.52 -5.34 2.40
CA LYS A 83 -12.71 -6.20 2.36
C LYS A 83 -13.88 -5.43 1.76
N ALA A 84 -14.15 -4.22 2.23
CA ALA A 84 -15.27 -3.41 1.73
C ALA A 84 -15.09 -2.98 0.26
N THR A 85 -13.85 -2.73 -0.17
CA THR A 85 -13.56 -2.40 -1.57
C THR A 85 -13.80 -3.59 -2.50
N GLU A 86 -13.37 -4.79 -2.08
CA GLU A 86 -13.64 -6.04 -2.81
C GLU A 86 -15.14 -6.34 -2.89
N GLU A 87 -15.87 -6.28 -1.76
CA GLU A 87 -17.31 -6.54 -1.71
C GLU A 87 -18.13 -5.47 -2.46
N GLY A 88 -17.65 -4.23 -2.46
CA GLY A 88 -18.30 -3.10 -3.13
C GLY A 88 -17.93 -2.94 -4.61
N GLY A 89 -16.99 -3.73 -5.13
CA GLY A 89 -16.54 -3.67 -6.52
C GLY A 89 -15.83 -2.36 -6.90
N TYR A 90 -15.03 -1.80 -5.99
CA TYR A 90 -14.23 -0.60 -6.22
C TYR A 90 -12.80 -0.79 -5.69
N GLY A 91 -11.88 0.11 -6.03
CA GLY A 91 -10.48 0.04 -5.57
C GLY A 91 -10.16 1.08 -4.50
N ALA A 92 -9.53 0.70 -3.39
CA ALA A 92 -8.92 1.69 -2.49
C ALA A 92 -7.64 2.24 -3.12
N VAL A 93 -7.57 3.56 -3.29
CA VAL A 93 -6.34 4.23 -3.76
C VAL A 93 -5.30 4.16 -2.65
N ALA A 94 -4.12 3.67 -2.99
CA ALA A 94 -3.00 3.51 -2.08
C ALA A 94 -1.75 4.25 -2.59
N PRO A 95 -1.70 5.59 -2.41
CA PRO A 95 -0.64 6.39 -3.00
C PRO A 95 0.65 6.29 -2.19
N ILE A 96 1.78 6.35 -2.90
CA ILE A 96 3.11 6.37 -2.31
C ILE A 96 3.43 7.78 -1.83
N VAL A 97 3.81 7.88 -0.56
CA VAL A 97 4.16 9.14 0.10
C VAL A 97 5.67 9.27 0.24
N TYR A 98 6.17 10.49 0.03
CA TYR A 98 7.59 10.84 0.16
C TYR A 98 7.83 12.02 1.13
N ASN A 99 6.83 12.89 1.32
CA ASN A 99 6.91 14.09 2.15
C ASN A 99 5.54 14.45 2.75
N ILE A 100 5.47 15.54 3.50
CA ILE A 100 4.24 15.98 4.17
C ILE A 100 3.22 16.54 3.18
N GLU A 101 3.66 17.17 2.10
CA GLU A 101 2.82 17.72 1.03
C GLU A 101 1.97 16.62 0.38
N HIS A 102 2.57 15.44 0.14
CA HIS A 102 1.86 14.28 -0.39
C HIS A 102 0.80 13.78 0.60
N ILE A 103 1.13 13.67 1.89
CA ILE A 103 0.15 13.27 2.92
C ILE A 103 -1.03 14.23 2.93
N LEU A 104 -0.76 15.54 2.96
CA LEU A 104 -1.80 16.57 2.95
C LEU A 104 -2.69 16.45 1.71
N ALA A 105 -2.09 16.37 0.53
CA ALA A 105 -2.81 16.25 -0.74
C ALA A 105 -3.72 15.00 -0.77
N PHE A 106 -3.20 13.85 -0.35
CA PHE A 106 -3.93 12.59 -0.42
C PHE A 106 -5.07 12.51 0.61
N VAL A 107 -4.84 13.01 1.83
CA VAL A 107 -5.88 13.09 2.86
C VAL A 107 -6.97 14.07 2.43
N GLN A 108 -6.62 15.26 1.94
CA GLN A 108 -7.59 16.24 1.43
C GLN A 108 -8.42 15.68 0.29
N ALA A 109 -7.80 14.98 -0.66
CA ALA A 109 -8.52 14.29 -1.74
C ALA A 109 -9.50 13.25 -1.17
N ALA A 110 -9.08 12.42 -0.22
CA ALA A 110 -9.91 11.40 0.39
C ALA A 110 -11.14 11.99 1.12
N GLU A 111 -10.94 13.09 1.84
CA GLU A 111 -12.01 13.83 2.53
C GLU A 111 -13.00 14.44 1.54
N VAL A 112 -12.50 15.17 0.53
CA VAL A 112 -13.34 15.80 -0.52
C VAL A 112 -14.16 14.76 -1.26
N LYS A 113 -13.55 13.61 -1.60
CA LYS A 113 -14.21 12.55 -2.36
C LYS A 113 -14.99 11.58 -1.49
N ARG A 114 -14.90 11.68 -0.15
CA ARG A 114 -15.42 10.68 0.79
C ARG A 114 -15.02 9.25 0.36
N SER A 115 -13.74 9.09 0.08
CA SER A 115 -13.14 7.86 -0.45
C SER A 115 -12.24 7.22 0.60
N PRO A 116 -12.18 5.89 0.70
CA PRO A 116 -11.15 5.25 1.52
C PRO A 116 -9.77 5.48 0.90
N LEU A 117 -8.77 5.61 1.78
CA LEU A 117 -7.38 5.85 1.44
C LEU A 117 -6.48 4.95 2.28
N VAL A 118 -5.53 4.27 1.62
CA VAL A 118 -4.48 3.49 2.29
C VAL A 118 -3.13 4.14 2.00
N ILE A 119 -2.60 4.95 2.90
CA ILE A 119 -1.32 5.58 2.65
C ILE A 119 -0.22 4.52 2.63
N HIS A 120 0.71 4.61 1.67
CA HIS A 120 1.81 3.68 1.53
C HIS A 120 3.16 4.42 1.61
N GLY A 121 4.01 4.04 2.55
CA GLY A 121 5.37 4.57 2.66
C GLY A 121 6.40 3.61 2.06
N GLN A 122 7.27 4.12 1.18
CA GLN A 122 8.46 3.39 0.72
C GLN A 122 9.71 3.73 1.56
N PRO A 123 10.78 2.92 1.55
CA PRO A 123 12.03 3.28 2.21
C PRO A 123 12.55 4.64 1.68
N PRO A 124 12.91 5.61 2.55
CA PRO A 124 13.25 5.47 3.97
C PRO A 124 12.10 5.67 4.99
N LEU A 125 10.90 6.09 4.57
CA LEU A 125 9.77 6.38 5.48
C LEU A 125 9.25 5.14 6.22
N ARG A 126 9.48 3.95 5.64
CA ARG A 126 9.15 2.65 6.23
C ARG A 126 9.83 2.38 7.58
N HIS A 127 10.99 2.98 7.83
CA HIS A 127 11.74 2.76 9.08
C HIS A 127 11.07 3.38 10.31
N TYR A 128 10.09 4.27 10.13
CA TYR A 128 9.62 5.11 11.23
C TYR A 128 8.29 4.67 11.86
N HIS A 129 7.37 3.98 11.16
CA HIS A 129 6.03 3.68 11.71
C HIS A 129 5.40 2.40 11.12
N GLY A 130 4.38 1.85 11.79
CA GLY A 130 3.76 0.53 11.61
C GLY A 130 3.02 0.22 10.30
N TRP A 131 3.59 0.59 9.15
CA TRP A 131 3.06 0.28 7.82
C TRP A 131 2.88 -1.23 7.60
N HIS A 132 1.94 -1.62 6.73
CA HIS A 132 1.83 -3.00 6.28
C HIS A 132 3.15 -3.49 5.71
N GLU A 133 3.60 -4.65 6.19
CA GLU A 133 4.86 -5.22 5.73
C GLU A 133 4.66 -5.79 4.32
N GLN A 134 5.44 -5.31 3.35
CA GLN A 134 5.53 -5.90 2.01
C GLN A 134 6.63 -6.97 2.02
N LEU A 135 6.25 -8.23 1.89
CA LEU A 135 7.18 -9.35 1.73
C LEU A 135 7.42 -9.59 0.23
N ARG A 136 8.62 -9.27 -0.27
CA ARG A 136 9.00 -9.53 -1.68
C ARG A 136 9.87 -10.75 -1.80
N ASN A 137 9.71 -11.62 -2.80
CA ASN A 137 10.75 -12.62 -3.11
C ASN A 137 11.89 -11.95 -3.91
N GLY A 138 13.03 -11.67 -3.25
CA GLY A 138 14.20 -11.06 -3.91
C GLY A 138 15.21 -10.35 -2.99
N GLY A 139 14.90 -10.20 -1.70
CA GLY A 139 15.85 -9.70 -0.69
C GLY A 139 16.79 -10.79 -0.16
N LYS A 140 17.86 -10.36 0.55
CA LYS A 140 18.91 -11.24 1.11
C LYS A 140 18.41 -12.36 2.05
N LEU A 141 17.20 -12.24 2.59
CA LEU A 141 16.54 -13.29 3.37
C LEU A 141 15.68 -14.19 2.47
N GLY A 142 15.89 -15.51 2.50
CA GLY A 142 15.06 -16.47 1.77
C GLY A 142 13.58 -16.46 2.18
N LYS A 143 12.70 -16.99 1.31
CA LYS A 143 11.22 -17.08 1.46
C LYS A 143 10.80 -17.53 2.86
N ASP A 144 11.37 -18.61 3.38
CA ASP A 144 11.03 -19.19 4.69
C ASP A 144 11.35 -18.29 5.90
N LYS A 145 12.39 -17.46 5.80
CA LYS A 145 12.84 -16.63 6.93
C LYS A 145 12.00 -15.37 7.09
N ARG A 146 11.48 -14.84 5.98
CA ARG A 146 10.60 -13.67 5.97
C ARG A 146 9.20 -14.02 6.46
N THR A 147 8.67 -15.16 6.02
CA THR A 147 7.35 -15.64 6.38
C THR A 147 7.32 -16.24 7.79
N GLY A 148 8.43 -16.87 8.22
CA GLY A 148 8.56 -17.45 9.56
C GLY A 148 8.71 -16.44 10.71
N PHE A 149 9.20 -15.23 10.44
CA PHE A 149 9.50 -14.24 11.47
C PHE A 149 8.73 -12.92 11.32
N VAL A 150 8.79 -12.30 10.15
CA VAL A 150 8.27 -10.94 9.97
C VAL A 150 6.74 -10.92 10.07
N LEU A 151 6.08 -11.94 9.51
CA LEU A 151 4.63 -12.05 9.55
C LEU A 151 4.08 -12.28 10.98
N PRO A 152 4.59 -13.22 11.79
CA PRO A 152 4.21 -13.32 13.20
C PRO A 152 4.44 -12.02 13.98
N CYS A 153 5.55 -11.31 13.73
CA CYS A 153 5.81 -10.01 14.36
C CYS A 153 4.77 -8.95 13.97
N ALA A 154 4.46 -8.82 12.67
CA ALA A 154 3.46 -7.90 12.16
C ALA A 154 2.08 -8.18 12.79
N ARG A 155 1.69 -9.45 12.86
CA ARG A 155 0.43 -9.88 13.48
C ARG A 155 0.33 -9.54 14.96
N ASN A 156 1.39 -9.78 15.73
CA ASN A 156 1.43 -9.42 17.16
C ASN A 156 1.40 -7.90 17.39
N CYS A 157 1.68 -7.11 16.35
CA CYS A 157 1.55 -5.66 16.36
C CYS A 157 0.21 -5.16 15.81
N GLY A 158 -0.71 -6.05 15.41
CA GLY A 158 -1.97 -5.67 14.77
C GLY A 158 -1.79 -5.14 13.33
N ILE A 159 -0.67 -5.42 12.67
CA ILE A 159 -0.36 -4.99 11.31
C ILE A 159 -0.70 -6.10 10.31
N ALA A 160 -1.57 -5.82 9.33
CA ALA A 160 -1.83 -6.74 8.22
C ALA A 160 -0.60 -6.81 7.28
N THR A 161 -0.53 -7.81 6.42
CA THR A 161 0.65 -8.03 5.59
C THR A 161 0.29 -8.22 4.13
N GLU A 162 1.14 -7.64 3.28
CA GLU A 162 1.05 -7.77 1.83
C GLU A 162 2.26 -8.55 1.34
N ALA A 163 2.09 -9.44 0.37
CA ALA A 163 3.23 -10.10 -0.25
C ALA A 163 3.15 -10.07 -1.77
N GLU A 164 4.33 -9.91 -2.36
CA GLU A 164 4.58 -9.92 -3.79
C GLU A 164 5.30 -11.24 -4.12
N PRO A 165 4.60 -12.21 -4.76
CA PRO A 165 5.14 -13.55 -4.92
C PRO A 165 6.40 -13.62 -5.76
N GLU A 166 6.50 -12.71 -6.71
CA GLU A 166 7.63 -12.50 -7.59
C GLU A 166 8.04 -11.04 -7.56
N ARG A 167 9.21 -10.71 -8.11
CA ARG A 167 9.58 -9.32 -8.31
C ARG A 167 8.91 -8.82 -9.59
N ILE A 168 8.00 -7.87 -9.45
CA ILE A 168 7.44 -7.11 -10.56
C ILE A 168 8.59 -6.32 -11.22
N GLU A 169 8.71 -6.42 -12.55
CA GLU A 169 9.77 -5.74 -13.32
C GLU A 169 9.70 -4.22 -13.15
N GLY A 170 10.86 -3.58 -13.26
CA GLY A 170 11.02 -2.15 -13.33
C GLY A 170 11.47 -1.46 -12.05
N GLY A 171 11.75 -0.18 -12.19
CA GLY A 171 12.16 0.71 -11.12
C GLY A 171 11.18 1.87 -10.93
N GLU A 172 11.07 2.33 -9.69
CA GLU A 172 10.38 3.57 -9.33
C GLU A 172 11.23 4.32 -8.30
N ASP A 173 10.98 5.60 -8.06
CA ASP A 173 11.65 6.30 -6.96
C ASP A 173 11.38 5.57 -5.63
N GLY A 174 12.42 5.09 -4.96
CA GLY A 174 12.32 4.23 -3.77
C GLY A 174 12.27 2.70 -4.04
N ILE A 175 12.19 2.26 -5.30
CA ILE A 175 12.29 0.85 -5.73
C ILE A 175 13.51 0.67 -6.65
N ALA A 176 14.41 -0.24 -6.29
CA ALA A 176 15.56 -0.57 -7.13
C ALA A 176 15.12 -1.15 -8.48
N ASP A 177 15.85 -0.80 -9.55
CA ASP A 177 15.68 -1.31 -10.91
C ASP A 177 15.94 -2.84 -10.99
N THR A 178 15.22 -3.53 -11.87
CA THR A 178 15.31 -4.97 -12.13
C THR A 178 16.22 -5.32 -13.30
N ALA A 179 17.00 -4.39 -13.86
CA ALA A 179 17.82 -4.57 -15.08
C ALA A 179 18.54 -5.93 -15.28
N ASP A 180 18.88 -6.67 -14.21
CA ASP A 180 19.55 -7.98 -14.27
C ASP A 180 18.66 -9.20 -13.86
N LEU A 181 17.36 -9.01 -13.61
CA LEU A 181 16.42 -10.07 -13.23
C LEU A 181 15.24 -10.12 -14.22
N GLU A 182 15.03 -11.26 -14.86
CA GLU A 182 13.81 -11.51 -15.64
C GLU A 182 12.59 -11.52 -14.70
N GLY A 183 11.58 -10.72 -15.04
CA GLY A 183 10.30 -10.73 -14.39
C GLY A 183 9.59 -12.06 -14.55
N ALA A 184 9.15 -12.62 -13.44
CA ALA A 184 8.33 -13.81 -13.43
C ALA A 184 6.87 -13.44 -13.18
N LEU A 185 5.99 -13.92 -14.07
CA LEU A 185 4.55 -13.83 -13.84
C LEU A 185 4.14 -14.80 -12.73
N THR A 186 3.27 -14.35 -11.83
CA THR A 186 2.83 -15.15 -10.69
C THR A 186 2.13 -16.43 -11.16
N THR A 187 2.58 -17.57 -10.63
CA THR A 187 2.02 -18.89 -10.91
C THR A 187 1.00 -19.31 -9.87
N GLY A 188 0.15 -20.27 -10.21
CA GLY A 188 -0.85 -20.79 -9.29
C GLY A 188 -0.28 -21.51 -8.07
N GLU A 189 0.92 -22.10 -8.18
CA GLU A 189 1.63 -22.73 -7.06
C GLU A 189 2.12 -21.66 -6.07
N GLN A 190 2.70 -20.57 -6.58
CA GLN A 190 3.14 -19.45 -5.76
C GLN A 190 1.98 -18.82 -4.99
N VAL A 191 0.79 -18.71 -5.59
CA VAL A 191 -0.40 -18.23 -4.89
C VAL A 191 -0.69 -19.10 -3.65
N GLU A 192 -0.70 -20.43 -3.78
CA GLU A 192 -0.96 -21.32 -2.65
C GLU A 192 0.15 -21.25 -1.60
N ASP A 193 1.41 -21.19 -2.03
CA ASP A 193 2.55 -21.04 -1.12
C ASP A 193 2.41 -19.77 -0.27
N PHE A 194 2.08 -18.65 -0.89
CA PHE A 194 1.93 -17.38 -0.18
C PHE A 194 0.68 -17.36 0.69
N ILE A 195 -0.43 -17.97 0.27
CA ILE A 195 -1.59 -18.15 1.14
C ILE A 195 -1.24 -19.02 2.36
N ALA A 196 -0.43 -20.06 2.19
CA ALA A 196 0.02 -20.92 3.29
C ALA A 196 0.90 -20.17 4.30
N THR A 197 1.53 -19.07 3.89
CA THR A 197 2.21 -18.19 4.84
C THR A 197 1.24 -17.44 5.72
N ALA A 198 -0.04 -17.32 5.33
CA ALA A 198 -1.10 -16.57 5.99
C ALA A 198 -0.97 -15.04 5.87
N ILE A 199 -0.41 -14.52 4.77
CA ILE A 199 -0.53 -13.09 4.42
C ILE A 199 -2.00 -12.67 4.31
N ASP A 200 -2.27 -11.37 4.38
CA ASP A 200 -3.63 -10.84 4.25
C ASP A 200 -3.93 -10.37 2.82
N PHE A 201 -2.90 -9.85 2.14
CA PHE A 201 -2.99 -9.28 0.81
C PHE A 201 -1.91 -9.85 -0.13
N LEU A 202 -2.28 -10.11 -1.38
CA LEU A 202 -1.41 -10.68 -2.41
C LEU A 202 -1.28 -9.70 -3.58
N ALA A 203 -0.07 -9.34 -3.94
CA ALA A 203 0.27 -8.49 -5.08
C ALA A 203 0.86 -9.35 -6.23
N PRO A 204 0.02 -9.94 -7.09
CA PRO A 204 0.50 -10.78 -8.18
C PRO A 204 1.10 -9.98 -9.33
N ALA A 205 2.08 -10.57 -10.00
CA ALA A 205 2.55 -10.15 -11.30
C ALA A 205 1.72 -10.85 -12.40
N PHE A 206 1.01 -10.08 -13.20
CA PHE A 206 0.21 -10.58 -14.33
C PHE A 206 0.39 -9.74 -15.60
N GLY A 207 1.59 -9.19 -15.79
CA GLY A 207 1.96 -8.28 -16.89
C GLY A 207 2.05 -6.82 -16.48
N ASN A 208 1.77 -6.52 -15.20
CA ASN A 208 2.05 -5.22 -14.60
C ASN A 208 3.54 -5.08 -14.23
N ALA A 209 4.04 -3.84 -14.20
CA ALA A 209 5.44 -3.44 -14.09
C ALA A 209 5.53 -2.07 -13.41
N HIS A 210 6.59 -1.83 -12.67
CA HIS A 210 6.89 -0.54 -12.02
C HIS A 210 7.44 0.51 -12.99
N ASP A 211 7.86 0.10 -14.19
CA ASP A 211 8.34 0.98 -15.25
C ASP A 211 7.24 1.80 -15.95
N GLU A 212 7.67 2.75 -16.78
CA GLU A 212 6.81 3.39 -17.77
C GLU A 212 6.44 2.41 -18.89
N TYR A 213 5.16 2.33 -19.24
CA TYR A 213 4.67 1.40 -20.27
C TYR A 213 4.92 1.89 -21.71
N GLY A 214 5.35 3.15 -21.85
CA GLY A 214 5.56 3.81 -23.13
C GLY A 214 4.31 3.84 -24.01
N LYS A 215 4.50 4.08 -25.30
CA LYS A 215 3.39 4.27 -26.27
C LYS A 215 2.50 3.03 -26.45
N ARG A 216 3.01 1.84 -26.12
CA ARG A 216 2.25 0.59 -26.25
C ARG A 216 1.22 0.43 -25.15
N GLY A 217 1.45 1.02 -23.97
CA GLY A 217 0.61 0.83 -22.80
C GLY A 217 0.77 -0.56 -22.16
N PRO A 218 0.08 -0.80 -21.03
CA PRO A 218 0.17 -2.06 -20.29
C PRO A 218 -0.45 -3.23 -21.06
N VAL A 219 0.25 -4.37 -21.03
CA VAL A 219 -0.24 -5.64 -21.60
C VAL A 219 -0.45 -6.63 -20.46
N LEU A 220 -1.69 -6.72 -19.98
CA LEU A 220 -2.06 -7.51 -18.80
C LEU A 220 -2.68 -8.86 -19.20
N GLU A 221 -2.31 -9.92 -18.50
CA GLU A 221 -2.87 -11.26 -18.63
C GLU A 221 -4.10 -11.45 -17.73
N PHE A 222 -5.26 -10.94 -18.15
CA PHE A 222 -6.50 -11.06 -17.36
C PHE A 222 -6.91 -12.51 -17.07
N ASN A 223 -6.68 -13.44 -18.00
CA ASN A 223 -6.89 -14.87 -17.74
C ASN A 223 -6.05 -15.38 -16.55
N ARG A 224 -4.85 -14.83 -16.35
CA ARG A 224 -4.01 -15.16 -15.19
C ARG A 224 -4.60 -14.54 -13.93
N LEU A 225 -5.03 -13.28 -13.98
CA LEU A 225 -5.70 -12.64 -12.84
C LEU A 225 -6.93 -13.45 -12.40
N ASP A 226 -7.76 -13.90 -13.33
CA ASP A 226 -8.93 -14.75 -13.05
C ASP A 226 -8.53 -16.08 -12.39
N ASN A 227 -7.49 -16.73 -12.90
CA ASN A 227 -6.95 -17.95 -12.30
C ASN A 227 -6.40 -17.73 -10.88
N ILE A 228 -5.72 -16.60 -10.65
CA ILE A 228 -5.21 -16.21 -9.33
C ILE A 228 -6.37 -15.96 -8.39
N ARG A 229 -7.41 -15.23 -8.82
CA ARG A 229 -8.63 -14.98 -8.02
C ARG A 229 -9.35 -16.26 -7.65
N ALA A 230 -9.51 -17.18 -8.59
CA ALA A 230 -10.13 -18.48 -8.36
C ALA A 230 -9.36 -19.29 -7.31
N ARG A 231 -8.02 -19.25 -7.36
CA ARG A 231 -7.17 -19.90 -6.35
C ARG A 231 -7.27 -19.20 -5.01
N VAL A 232 -7.09 -17.89 -4.96
CA VAL A 232 -7.22 -17.09 -3.74
C VAL A 232 -8.52 -17.40 -3.00
N ASN A 233 -9.64 -17.53 -3.73
CA ASN A 233 -10.93 -17.98 -3.19
C ASN A 233 -11.36 -17.23 -1.91
N GLY A 234 -11.14 -15.91 -1.89
CA GLY A 234 -11.47 -15.03 -0.77
C GLY A 234 -10.57 -15.12 0.47
N ARG A 235 -9.55 -16.00 0.48
CA ARG A 235 -8.61 -16.19 1.60
C ARG A 235 -7.73 -14.97 1.84
N VAL A 236 -7.33 -14.29 0.76
CA VAL A 236 -6.53 -13.06 0.75
C VAL A 236 -7.15 -12.06 -0.21
N ARG A 237 -6.85 -10.77 -0.08
CA ARG A 237 -7.29 -9.75 -1.06
C ARG A 237 -6.21 -9.47 -2.08
N VAL A 238 -6.59 -9.17 -3.32
CA VAL A 238 -5.64 -8.93 -4.42
C VAL A 238 -5.31 -7.44 -4.53
N VAL A 239 -4.02 -7.13 -4.62
CA VAL A 239 -3.46 -5.80 -4.72
C VAL A 239 -2.86 -5.59 -6.11
N LEU A 240 -3.07 -4.41 -6.69
CA LEU A 240 -2.49 -4.01 -7.95
C LEU A 240 -1.29 -3.07 -7.72
N HIS A 241 -0.16 -3.40 -8.34
CA HIS A 241 1.07 -2.60 -8.34
C HIS A 241 1.43 -2.20 -9.77
N GLY A 242 2.35 -1.24 -9.92
CA GLY A 242 2.88 -0.89 -11.23
C GLY A 242 1.80 -0.29 -12.13
N THR A 243 1.12 0.74 -11.64
CA THR A 243 -0.03 1.34 -12.34
C THR A 243 0.31 2.65 -13.03
N ASN A 244 1.60 3.01 -13.10
CA ASN A 244 2.00 4.22 -13.81
C ASN A 244 1.50 4.11 -15.27
N ASP A 245 1.05 5.22 -15.84
CA ASP A 245 0.50 5.28 -17.20
C ASP A 245 -0.74 4.41 -17.50
N PHE A 246 -1.39 3.79 -16.49
CA PHE A 246 -2.59 3.00 -16.73
C PHE A 246 -3.74 3.86 -17.28
N PRO A 247 -4.29 3.54 -18.46
CA PRO A 247 -5.53 4.16 -18.92
C PRO A 247 -6.71 3.79 -17.99
N GLU A 248 -7.70 4.69 -17.88
CA GLU A 248 -8.85 4.47 -17.00
C GLU A 248 -9.57 3.14 -17.26
N ASN A 249 -9.72 2.74 -18.52
CA ASN A 249 -10.39 1.50 -18.89
C ASN A 249 -9.61 0.26 -18.43
N VAL A 250 -8.28 0.33 -18.40
CA VAL A 250 -7.43 -0.74 -17.88
C VAL A 250 -7.57 -0.82 -16.35
N MET A 251 -7.50 0.33 -15.67
CA MET A 251 -7.71 0.39 -14.22
C MET A 251 -9.07 -0.20 -13.80
N LYS A 252 -10.15 0.22 -14.49
CA LYS A 252 -11.51 -0.29 -14.28
C LYS A 252 -11.62 -1.79 -14.58
N ALA A 253 -10.90 -2.29 -15.59
CA ALA A 253 -10.86 -3.72 -15.91
C ALA A 253 -10.17 -4.53 -14.79
N CYS A 254 -9.06 -4.04 -14.22
CA CYS A 254 -8.42 -4.68 -13.08
C CYS A 254 -9.35 -4.75 -11.88
N ILE A 255 -10.05 -3.66 -11.54
CA ILE A 255 -11.01 -3.61 -10.42
C ILE A 255 -12.16 -4.59 -10.65
N LYS A 256 -12.69 -4.66 -11.88
CA LYS A 256 -13.69 -5.67 -12.27
C LYS A 256 -13.15 -7.10 -12.11
N GLY A 257 -11.85 -7.30 -12.32
CA GLY A 257 -11.13 -8.55 -12.03
C GLY A 257 -10.91 -8.84 -10.54
N GLY A 258 -11.41 -8.00 -9.62
CA GLY A 258 -11.39 -8.25 -8.18
C GLY A 258 -10.12 -7.81 -7.46
N VAL A 259 -9.35 -6.87 -8.03
CA VAL A 259 -8.33 -6.15 -7.26
C VAL A 259 -9.00 -5.12 -6.36
N SER A 260 -8.55 -5.00 -5.11
CA SER A 260 -9.24 -4.21 -4.09
C SER A 260 -8.38 -3.08 -3.50
N LYS A 261 -7.06 -3.12 -3.71
CA LYS A 261 -6.09 -2.07 -3.40
C LYS A 261 -5.29 -1.70 -4.65
N ILE A 262 -5.15 -0.40 -4.91
CA ILE A 262 -4.48 0.14 -6.10
C ILE A 262 -3.27 0.97 -5.65
N ASN A 263 -2.07 0.43 -5.78
CA ASN A 263 -0.85 1.18 -5.49
C ASN A 263 -0.58 2.15 -6.62
N VAL A 264 -0.51 3.44 -6.30
CA VAL A 264 -0.22 4.51 -7.27
C VAL A 264 0.99 5.30 -6.82
N ASN A 265 1.80 5.75 -7.77
CA ASN A 265 2.98 6.56 -7.51
C ASN A 265 2.95 7.81 -8.40
N LYS A 266 3.78 7.80 -9.45
CA LYS A 266 3.92 8.87 -10.43
C LYS A 266 2.57 9.30 -11.01
N LEU A 267 1.65 8.35 -11.23
CA LEU A 267 0.29 8.61 -11.74
C LEU A 267 -0.48 9.71 -10.97
N VAL A 268 -0.26 9.86 -9.67
CA VAL A 268 -0.92 10.91 -8.84
C VAL A 268 0.02 12.04 -8.43
N LEU A 269 1.28 11.98 -8.86
CA LEU A 269 2.34 12.93 -8.49
C LEU A 269 2.90 13.72 -9.67
N ASP A 270 2.61 13.33 -10.92
CA ASP A 270 3.22 13.94 -12.11
C ASP A 270 3.04 15.47 -12.16
N ASP A 271 1.82 15.96 -11.98
CA ASP A 271 1.55 17.39 -11.99
C ASP A 271 2.27 18.13 -10.85
N HIS A 272 2.44 17.47 -9.70
CA HIS A 272 3.22 18.01 -8.58
C HIS A 272 4.71 18.10 -8.93
N LEU A 273 5.28 17.04 -9.50
CA LEU A 273 6.68 16.99 -9.90
C LEU A 273 7.01 18.00 -11.01
N ILE A 274 6.14 18.11 -12.02
CA ILE A 274 6.25 19.12 -13.08
C ILE A 274 6.19 20.53 -12.48
N HIS A 275 5.25 20.79 -11.58
CA HIS A 275 5.12 22.08 -10.90
C HIS A 275 6.38 22.45 -10.11
N VAL A 276 6.90 21.55 -9.27
CA VAL A 276 8.13 21.79 -8.49
C VAL A 276 9.31 22.08 -9.42
N LYS A 277 9.46 21.30 -10.49
CA LYS A 277 10.53 21.49 -11.48
C LYS A 277 10.46 22.85 -12.18
N GLU A 278 9.27 23.27 -12.60
CA GLU A 278 9.09 24.47 -13.43
C GLU A 278 8.97 25.77 -12.64
N GLN A 279 8.50 25.71 -11.39
CA GLN A 279 8.13 26.89 -10.61
C GLN A 279 9.06 27.18 -9.42
N SER A 280 9.97 26.26 -9.06
CA SER A 280 10.88 26.42 -7.91
C SER A 280 11.76 27.67 -7.95
N SER A 281 12.10 28.17 -9.15
CA SER A 281 12.87 29.41 -9.33
C SER A 281 12.01 30.67 -9.45
N LYS A 282 10.68 30.53 -9.53
CA LYS A 282 9.74 31.62 -9.82
C LYS A 282 8.87 31.99 -8.64
N LEU A 283 8.55 31.02 -7.79
CA LEU A 283 7.65 31.19 -6.64
C LEU A 283 8.44 31.27 -5.34
N ASN A 284 7.84 31.92 -4.35
CA ASN A 284 8.28 31.75 -2.97
C ASN A 284 7.92 30.34 -2.46
N LEU A 285 8.61 29.89 -1.40
CA LEU A 285 8.50 28.53 -0.90
C LEU A 285 7.07 28.13 -0.54
N THR A 286 6.32 29.00 0.14
CA THR A 286 4.95 28.69 0.56
C THR A 286 4.01 28.53 -0.63
N ALA A 287 4.07 29.43 -1.61
CA ALA A 287 3.25 29.32 -2.82
C ALA A 287 3.63 28.09 -3.67
N LEU A 288 4.92 27.75 -3.72
CA LEU A 288 5.40 26.54 -4.39
C LEU A 288 4.77 25.28 -3.76
N MET A 289 4.82 25.18 -2.43
CA MET A 289 4.27 24.05 -1.67
C MET A 289 2.75 23.97 -1.78
N GLU A 290 2.03 25.06 -1.55
CA GLU A 290 0.55 25.11 -1.61
C GLU A 290 0.03 24.69 -2.99
N GLN A 291 0.60 25.26 -4.06
CA GLN A 291 0.22 24.89 -5.42
C GLN A 291 0.61 23.44 -5.74
N GLY A 292 1.75 22.96 -5.23
CA GLY A 292 2.16 21.56 -5.38
C GLY A 292 1.18 20.59 -4.71
N VAL A 293 0.67 20.90 -3.52
CA VAL A 293 -0.36 20.11 -2.83
C VAL A 293 -1.63 20.06 -3.67
N GLU A 294 -2.09 21.20 -4.21
CA GLU A 294 -3.30 21.26 -5.04
C GLU A 294 -3.18 20.36 -6.29
N LYS A 295 -2.00 20.30 -6.91
CA LYS A 295 -1.73 19.42 -8.07
C LYS A 295 -1.87 17.94 -7.73
N ALA A 296 -1.18 17.49 -6.67
CA ALA A 296 -1.26 16.10 -6.22
C ALA A 296 -2.68 15.72 -5.76
N GLN A 297 -3.37 16.65 -5.09
CA GLN A 297 -4.75 16.46 -4.63
C GLN A 297 -5.67 16.19 -5.83
N LYS A 298 -5.64 17.03 -6.87
CA LYS A 298 -6.50 16.89 -8.05
C LYS A 298 -6.30 15.57 -8.79
N LEU A 299 -5.06 15.13 -8.98
CA LEU A 299 -4.80 13.82 -9.59
C LEU A 299 -5.28 12.67 -8.71
N THR A 300 -5.13 12.79 -7.38
CA THR A 300 -5.64 11.78 -6.45
C THR A 300 -7.17 11.72 -6.46
N GLU A 301 -7.86 12.86 -6.52
CA GLU A 301 -9.32 12.94 -6.64
C GLU A 301 -9.81 12.29 -7.94
N TRP A 302 -9.14 12.56 -9.05
CA TRP A 302 -9.41 11.89 -10.33
C TRP A 302 -9.22 10.38 -10.20
N GLN A 303 -8.11 9.93 -9.60
CA GLN A 303 -7.85 8.50 -9.45
C GLN A 303 -8.89 7.81 -8.57
N MET A 304 -9.43 8.48 -7.54
CA MET A 304 -10.55 7.96 -6.74
C MET A 304 -11.83 7.80 -7.56
N ASP A 305 -12.10 8.71 -8.50
CA ASP A 305 -13.23 8.56 -9.44
C ASP A 305 -13.01 7.38 -10.40
N VAL A 306 -11.80 7.24 -10.94
CA VAL A 306 -11.43 6.12 -11.83
C VAL A 306 -11.57 4.78 -11.11
N CYS A 307 -11.13 4.71 -9.85
CA CYS A 307 -11.23 3.54 -9.00
C CYS A 307 -12.65 3.27 -8.47
N GLY A 308 -13.61 4.16 -8.71
CA GLY A 308 -14.99 4.03 -8.24
C GLY A 308 -15.15 4.17 -6.72
N SER A 309 -14.15 4.75 -6.05
CA SER A 309 -14.06 4.82 -4.58
C SER A 309 -14.69 6.09 -3.98
N THR A 310 -15.00 7.07 -4.82
CA THR A 310 -15.74 8.28 -4.45
C THR A 310 -17.09 7.95 -3.79
N ARG A 311 -17.39 8.60 -2.65
CA ARG A 311 -18.60 8.44 -1.83
C ARG A 311 -18.80 7.04 -1.25
N LYS A 312 -17.72 6.27 -1.08
CA LYS A 312 -17.75 4.94 -0.45
C LYS A 312 -17.50 4.96 1.05
N VAL A 313 -17.16 6.11 1.62
CA VAL A 313 -17.04 6.35 3.07
C VAL A 313 -18.02 7.45 3.48
N LYS A 314 -18.41 7.47 4.75
CA LYS A 314 -19.31 8.49 5.31
C LYS A 314 -18.63 9.83 5.52
#